data_AF-A0A959R8K3-F1
#
_entry.id   AF-A0A959R8K3-F1
#
_cell.length_a   1.000
_cell.length_b   1.000
_cell.length_c   1.000
_cell.angle_alpha   90.00
_cell.angle_beta   90.00
_cell.angle_gamma   90.00
#
_symmetry.space_group_name_H-M   'P 1'
#
loop_
_entity.id
_entity.type
_entity.pdbx_description
1 polymer ?
#
loop_
_entity_poly.entity_id
_entity_poly.type
_entity_poly.pdbx_seq_one_letter_code
_entity_poly.pdbx_strand_id
1 'polypeptide(L)'
;MLARTSKIKHPLGFTLETPVLIPSFSSKGFGSNKDDNSEINKLLIIASEFLTETTLLSAYDLYYSHIKNIEEAIPEIFFVDSGGYEISNEHDLSTIYKDSPPPKEWSEDKLKETFDSWPSHRPAVFVILLIQFTTP
;
A
#
# COMPACT_ATOMS: atom_id res chain seq x y z
N MET A 1 -20.57 -22.19 -10.60
CA MET A 1 -19.69 -21.02 -10.39
C MET A 1 -18.47 -21.23 -11.27
N LEU A 2 -18.32 -20.48 -12.36
CA LEU A 2 -17.18 -20.64 -13.28
C LEU A 2 -16.04 -19.74 -12.80
N ALA A 3 -14.90 -20.32 -12.43
CA ALA A 3 -13.67 -19.56 -12.22
C ALA A 3 -13.33 -18.82 -13.52
N ARG A 4 -13.04 -17.52 -13.42
CA ARG A 4 -12.70 -16.67 -14.58
C ARG A 4 -11.22 -16.33 -14.53
N THR A 5 -10.58 -16.48 -15.68
CA THR A 5 -9.21 -16.01 -15.93
C THR A 5 -9.31 -14.87 -16.93
N SER A 6 -8.53 -13.81 -16.72
CA SER A 6 -8.47 -12.64 -17.60
C SER A 6 -7.06 -12.09 -17.63
N LYS A 7 -6.70 -11.41 -18.72
CA LYS A 7 -5.39 -10.74 -18.85
C LYS A 7 -5.58 -9.23 -18.77
N ILE A 8 -4.78 -8.57 -17.94
CA ILE A 8 -4.77 -7.12 -17.76
C ILE A 8 -3.43 -6.61 -18.31
N LYS A 9 -3.47 -5.68 -19.26
CA LYS A 9 -2.27 -5.09 -19.88
C LYS A 9 -2.01 -3.71 -19.30
N HIS A 10 -0.80 -3.48 -18.80
CA HIS A 10 -0.33 -2.18 -18.34
C HIS A 10 0.28 -1.37 -19.51
N PRO A 11 0.11 -0.03 -19.57
CA PRO A 11 0.68 0.79 -20.65
C PRO A 11 2.21 0.68 -20.82
N LEU A 12 2.93 0.34 -19.75
CA LEU A 12 4.38 0.08 -19.80
C LEU A 12 4.77 -1.30 -20.35
N GLY A 13 3.81 -2.10 -20.83
CA GLY A 13 4.06 -3.38 -21.54
C GLY A 13 3.91 -4.65 -20.69
N PHE A 14 3.66 -4.52 -19.39
CA PHE A 14 3.44 -5.65 -18.47
C PHE A 14 2.05 -6.27 -18.64
N THR A 15 1.92 -7.57 -18.39
CA THR A 15 0.63 -8.28 -18.46
C THR A 15 0.42 -9.12 -17.20
N LEU A 16 -0.67 -8.86 -16.47
CA LEU A 16 -1.10 -9.68 -15.32
C LEU A 16 -2.20 -10.66 -15.75
N GLU A 17 -2.22 -11.85 -15.16
CA GLU A 17 -3.30 -12.82 -15.34
C GLU A 17 -4.08 -13.03 -14.04
N THR A 18 -5.41 -13.10 -14.11
CA THR A 18 -6.26 -13.33 -12.93
C THR A 18 -6.65 -14.81 -12.79
N PRO A 19 -6.89 -15.32 -11.57
CA PRO A 19 -6.74 -14.63 -10.28
C PRO A 19 -5.28 -14.36 -9.94
N VAL A 20 -5.02 -13.19 -9.36
CA VAL A 20 -3.67 -12.79 -8.91
C VAL A 20 -3.67 -12.64 -7.39
N LEU A 21 -2.59 -13.12 -6.75
CA LEU A 21 -2.34 -12.88 -5.34
C LEU A 21 -1.50 -11.60 -5.22
N ILE A 22 -1.97 -10.61 -4.47
CA ILE A 22 -1.28 -9.34 -4.26
C ILE A 22 -0.91 -9.23 -2.79
N PRO A 23 0.37 -9.49 -2.42
CA PRO A 23 0.86 -9.26 -1.06
C PRO A 23 0.75 -7.78 -0.70
N SER A 24 0.07 -7.47 0.40
CA SER A 24 -0.21 -6.11 0.86
C SER A 24 0.71 -5.73 2.02
N PHE A 25 1.28 -4.52 1.95
CA PHE A 25 2.07 -3.91 3.00
C PHE A 25 1.43 -2.59 3.41
N SER A 26 0.94 -2.56 4.65
CA SER A 26 0.33 -1.40 5.29
C SER A 26 0.83 -1.32 6.73
N SER A 27 0.99 -0.12 7.29
CA SER A 27 1.37 0.08 8.69
C SER A 27 0.24 -0.27 9.67
N LYS A 28 -1.02 -0.32 9.21
CA LYS A 28 -2.14 -0.62 10.09
C LYS A 28 -2.09 -2.08 10.54
N GLY A 29 -2.12 -2.27 11.85
CA GLY A 29 -1.98 -3.59 12.48
C GLY A 29 -0.54 -4.02 12.72
N PHE A 30 0.45 -3.17 12.44
CA PHE A 30 1.86 -3.39 12.73
C PHE A 30 2.39 -2.45 13.80
N GLY A 31 3.43 -2.87 14.51
CA GLY A 31 4.09 -2.05 15.52
C GLY A 31 4.82 -0.86 14.91
N SER A 32 4.96 0.19 15.71
CA SER A 32 5.88 1.31 15.44
C SER A 32 6.79 1.51 16.65
N ASN A 33 8.03 1.95 16.42
CA ASN A 33 8.93 2.28 17.52
C ASN A 33 8.60 3.68 18.11
N LYS A 34 9.32 4.06 19.18
CA LYS A 34 9.12 5.36 19.88
C LYS A 34 9.36 6.59 18.99
N ASP A 35 10.09 6.42 17.90
CA ASP A 35 10.41 7.46 16.92
C ASP A 35 9.45 7.41 15.72
N ASP A 36 8.30 6.74 15.87
CA ASP A 36 7.26 6.61 14.85
C ASP A 36 7.74 5.94 13.54
N ASN A 37 8.75 5.07 13.64
CA ASN A 37 9.15 4.22 12.52
C ASN A 37 8.32 2.94 12.56
N SER A 38 7.43 2.79 11.58
CA SER A 38 6.68 1.56 11.36
C SER A 38 7.61 0.38 11.07
N GLU A 39 7.25 -0.79 11.60
CA GLU A 39 7.94 -2.05 11.29
C GLU A 39 7.72 -2.51 9.83
N ILE A 40 6.74 -1.93 9.13
CA ILE A 40 6.36 -2.36 7.78
C ILE A 40 7.50 -2.23 6.77
N ASN A 41 8.36 -1.22 6.88
CA ASN A 41 9.52 -1.07 6.00
C ASN A 41 10.44 -2.29 6.09
N LYS A 42 10.69 -2.80 7.30
CA LYS A 42 11.57 -3.97 7.49
C LYS A 42 10.94 -5.23 6.90
N LEU A 43 9.63 -5.39 7.06
CA LEU A 43 8.90 -6.52 6.50
C LEU A 43 8.91 -6.50 4.98
N LEU A 44 8.72 -5.31 4.37
CA LEU A 44 8.81 -5.14 2.92
C LEU A 44 10.21 -5.53 2.42
N ILE A 45 11.26 -5.07 3.08
CA ILE A 45 12.66 -5.39 2.72
C ILE A 45 12.92 -6.90 2.79
N ILE A 46 12.47 -7.56 3.85
CA ILE A 46 12.66 -9.02 3.98
C ILE A 46 11.85 -9.77 2.91
N ALA A 47 10.64 -9.30 2.62
CA ALA A 47 9.77 -9.93 1.64
C ALA A 47 10.20 -9.62 0.19
N SER A 48 10.96 -8.55 -0.05
CA SER A 48 11.23 -8.05 -1.39
C SER A 48 11.93 -9.05 -2.29
N GLU A 49 12.77 -9.91 -1.71
CA GLU A 49 13.43 -11.03 -2.41
C GLU A 49 12.42 -12.02 -3.05
N PHE A 50 11.18 -12.04 -2.56
CA PHE A 50 10.10 -12.92 -3.01
C PHE A 50 8.98 -12.17 -3.74
N LEU A 51 9.02 -10.83 -3.79
CA LEU A 51 7.99 -10.00 -4.45
C LEU A 51 8.34 -9.80 -5.93
N THR A 52 8.04 -10.80 -6.76
CA THR A 52 8.39 -10.77 -8.19
C THR A 52 7.29 -10.22 -9.09
N GLU A 53 6.02 -10.54 -8.83
CA GLU A 53 4.92 -10.19 -9.76
C GLU A 53 4.20 -8.90 -9.34
N THR A 54 3.66 -8.90 -8.12
CA THR A 54 2.85 -7.78 -7.64
C THR A 54 3.09 -7.51 -6.16
N THR A 55 2.79 -6.29 -5.75
CA THR A 55 2.64 -5.92 -4.34
C THR A 55 1.67 -4.76 -4.21
N LEU A 56 0.99 -4.65 -3.07
CA LEU A 56 0.16 -3.50 -2.73
C LEU A 56 0.84 -2.68 -1.63
N LEU A 57 0.92 -1.37 -1.84
CA LEU A 57 1.42 -0.40 -0.88
C LEU A 57 0.31 0.63 -0.57
N SER A 58 0.25 1.08 0.68
CA SER A 58 -0.64 2.18 1.05
C SER A 58 -0.04 3.53 0.67
N ALA A 59 -0.84 4.41 0.04
CA ALA A 59 -0.43 5.79 -0.21
C ALA A 59 -0.14 6.57 1.08
N TYR A 60 -0.82 6.24 2.18
CA TYR A 60 -0.56 6.85 3.49
C TYR A 60 0.85 6.49 3.98
N ASP A 61 1.25 5.23 3.83
CA ASP A 61 2.57 4.76 4.26
C ASP A 61 3.72 5.26 3.39
N LEU A 62 3.45 5.47 2.10
CA LEU A 62 4.38 6.15 1.20
C LEU A 62 4.55 7.61 1.61
N TYR A 63 3.44 8.34 1.82
CA TYR A 63 3.46 9.77 2.19
C TYR A 63 4.23 10.01 3.49
N TYR A 64 3.90 9.23 4.53
CA TYR A 64 4.50 9.38 5.84
C TYR A 64 5.85 8.68 6.00
N SER A 65 6.43 8.19 4.89
CA SER A 65 7.73 7.53 4.89
C SER A 65 7.78 6.33 5.85
N HIS A 66 6.66 5.63 6.03
CA HIS A 66 6.62 4.34 6.69
C HIS A 66 7.20 3.25 5.77
N ILE A 67 7.19 3.48 4.45
CA ILE A 67 7.90 2.71 3.43
C ILE A 67 8.91 3.66 2.77
N LYS A 68 10.20 3.49 3.08
CA LYS A 68 11.28 4.41 2.63
C LYS A 68 12.04 3.86 1.44
N ASN A 69 12.23 2.55 1.39
CA ASN A 69 13.12 1.89 0.43
C ASN A 69 12.32 1.08 -0.58
N ILE A 70 11.38 1.74 -1.28
CA ILE A 70 10.63 1.09 -2.36
C ILE A 70 11.54 0.62 -3.52
N GLU A 71 12.79 1.10 -3.57
CA GLU A 71 13.84 0.62 -4.49
C GLU A 71 14.28 -0.83 -4.21
N GLU A 72 14.11 -1.32 -3.00
CA GLU A 72 14.50 -2.69 -2.63
C GLU A 72 13.46 -3.73 -3.09
N ALA A 73 12.23 -3.31 -3.38
CA ALA A 73 11.18 -4.15 -3.95
C ALA A 73 11.09 -3.92 -5.46
N ILE A 74 11.16 -5.01 -6.24
CA ILE A 74 11.13 -4.97 -7.70
C ILE A 74 10.03 -5.89 -8.27
N PRO A 75 8.76 -5.74 -7.84
CA PRO A 75 7.66 -6.41 -8.50
C PRO A 75 7.48 -5.86 -9.92
N GLU A 76 6.92 -6.66 -10.82
CA GLU A 76 6.55 -6.20 -12.16
C GLU A 76 5.53 -5.05 -12.11
N ILE A 77 4.53 -5.13 -11.23
CA ILE A 77 3.50 -4.09 -11.06
C ILE A 77 3.22 -3.82 -9.59
N PHE A 78 3.25 -2.55 -9.21
CA PHE A 78 2.77 -2.08 -7.92
C PHE A 78 1.26 -1.81 -7.96
N PHE A 79 0.57 -2.08 -6.87
CA PHE A 79 -0.74 -1.53 -6.57
C PHE A 79 -0.53 -0.48 -5.49
N VAL A 80 -1.07 0.71 -5.70
CA VAL A 80 -1.02 1.77 -4.68
C VAL A 80 -2.45 2.11 -4.32
N ASP A 81 -2.85 1.80 -3.09
CA ASP A 81 -4.19 2.12 -2.62
C ASP A 81 -4.29 3.55 -2.10
N SER A 82 -5.52 3.97 -1.77
CA SER A 82 -5.82 5.33 -1.31
C SER A 82 -5.31 5.69 0.10
N GLY A 83 -4.87 4.73 0.91
CA GLY A 83 -4.47 4.96 2.30
C GLY A 83 -5.61 5.24 3.30
N GLY A 84 -6.87 5.12 2.88
CA GLY A 84 -8.02 5.37 3.76
C GLY A 84 -8.18 4.35 4.89
N TYR A 85 -7.59 3.16 4.75
CA TYR A 85 -7.64 2.12 5.76
C TYR A 85 -6.87 2.51 7.02
N GLU A 86 -5.70 3.16 6.87
CA GLU A 86 -4.81 3.54 7.97
C GLU A 86 -5.45 4.54 8.94
N ILE A 87 -6.34 5.41 8.44
CA ILE A 87 -7.07 6.38 9.25
C ILE A 87 -8.41 5.87 9.79
N SER A 88 -8.86 4.68 9.40
CA SER A 88 -10.16 4.19 9.81
C SER A 88 -10.15 3.72 11.27
N ASN A 89 -11.22 4.03 12.01
CA ASN A 89 -11.42 3.55 13.39
C ASN A 89 -11.82 2.07 13.47
N GLU A 90 -11.94 1.39 12.33
CA GLU A 90 -12.23 -0.04 12.29
C GLU A 90 -11.03 -0.79 12.88
N HIS A 91 -11.24 -1.33 14.07
CA HIS A 91 -10.28 -2.19 14.75
C HIS A 91 -10.46 -3.60 14.21
N ASP A 92 -9.47 -4.07 13.47
CA ASP A 92 -9.40 -5.47 13.09
C ASP A 92 -9.11 -6.30 14.34
N LEU A 93 -10.08 -7.12 14.75
CA LEU A 93 -10.02 -7.96 15.95
C LEU A 93 -8.87 -8.98 15.92
N SER A 94 -8.25 -9.18 14.75
CA SER A 94 -7.07 -10.03 14.58
C SER A 94 -5.74 -9.29 14.79
N THR A 95 -5.76 -7.97 15.00
CA THR A 95 -4.54 -7.18 15.20
C THR A 95 -3.86 -7.49 16.53
N ILE A 96 -2.56 -7.75 16.47
CA ILE A 96 -1.74 -8.14 17.62
C ILE A 96 -1.35 -6.89 18.44
N TYR A 97 -1.22 -5.74 17.77
CA TYR A 97 -0.82 -4.47 18.38
C TYR A 97 -2.04 -3.64 18.77
N LYS A 98 -2.28 -3.51 20.08
CA LYS A 98 -3.36 -2.69 20.64
C LYS A 98 -3.08 -1.19 20.64
N ASP A 99 -1.80 -0.81 20.72
CA ASP A 99 -1.38 0.57 20.98
C ASP A 99 -0.53 1.11 19.82
N SER A 100 -1.13 1.22 18.63
CA SER A 100 -0.51 2.02 17.56
C SER A 100 -0.69 3.51 17.87
N PRO A 101 0.27 4.38 17.48
CA PRO A 101 0.06 5.82 17.52
C PRO A 101 -1.25 6.19 16.81
N PRO A 102 -1.96 7.24 17.25
CA PRO A 102 -3.11 7.73 16.52
C PRO A 102 -2.68 8.07 15.08
N PRO A 103 -3.53 7.76 14.08
CA PRO A 103 -3.18 8.05 12.70
C PRO A 103 -2.95 9.54 12.50
N LYS A 104 -2.01 9.86 11.61
CA LYS A 104 -1.75 11.23 11.16
C LYS A 104 -2.88 11.68 10.24
N GLU A 105 -3.04 12.99 10.13
CA GLU A 105 -4.06 13.59 9.28
C GLU A 105 -3.92 13.12 7.82
N TRP A 106 -5.00 12.68 7.19
CA TRP A 106 -4.97 12.22 5.79
C TRP A 106 -6.04 12.95 4.98
N SER A 107 -5.64 13.51 3.83
CA SER A 107 -6.50 14.34 2.96
C SER A 107 -6.35 13.93 1.49
N GLU A 108 -7.31 14.34 0.66
CA GLU A 108 -7.26 14.11 -0.80
C GLU A 108 -6.03 14.79 -1.44
N ASP A 109 -5.65 15.97 -0.94
CA ASP A 109 -4.46 16.66 -1.41
C ASP A 109 -3.18 15.86 -1.15
N LYS A 110 -3.06 15.20 0.02
CA LYS A 110 -1.92 14.33 0.34
C LYS A 110 -1.91 13.08 -0.52
N LEU A 111 -3.08 12.48 -0.79
CA LEU A 111 -3.20 11.36 -1.74
C LEU A 111 -2.71 11.78 -3.13
N LYS A 112 -3.19 12.93 -3.61
CA LYS A 112 -2.80 13.47 -4.92
C LYS A 112 -1.30 13.73 -4.98
N GLU A 113 -0.72 14.32 -3.94
CA GLU A 113 0.73 14.52 -3.82
C GLU A 113 1.49 13.19 -3.93
N THR A 114 1.06 12.15 -3.23
CA THR A 114 1.67 10.82 -3.32
C THR A 114 1.60 10.25 -4.73
N PHE A 115 0.43 10.31 -5.39
CA PHE A 115 0.25 9.78 -6.74
C PHE A 115 1.06 10.55 -7.78
N ASP A 116 1.06 11.89 -7.68
CA ASP A 116 1.82 12.77 -8.59
C ASP A 116 3.34 12.59 -8.42
N SER A 117 3.80 12.20 -7.22
CA SER A 117 5.21 11.91 -6.94
C SER A 117 5.66 10.51 -7.41
N TRP A 118 4.74 9.65 -7.85
CA TRP A 118 5.05 8.28 -8.21
C TRP A 118 5.99 8.22 -9.43
N PRO A 119 7.09 7.45 -9.39
CA PRO A 119 8.03 7.42 -10.50
C PRO A 119 7.40 6.84 -11.78
N SER A 120 7.40 7.62 -12.87
CA SER A 120 6.74 7.26 -14.14
C SER A 120 7.28 5.99 -14.82
N HIS A 121 8.48 5.57 -14.45
CA HIS A 121 9.12 4.35 -14.97
C HIS A 121 8.70 3.09 -14.20
N ARG A 122 8.00 3.24 -13.06
CA ARG A 122 7.53 2.13 -12.23
C ARG A 122 6.07 1.82 -12.55
N PRO A 123 5.76 0.62 -13.05
CA PRO A 123 4.38 0.22 -13.32
C PRO A 123 3.54 0.23 -12.06
N ALA A 124 2.41 0.92 -12.10
CA ALA A 124 1.50 1.00 -10.97
C ALA A 124 0.03 1.04 -11.40
N VAL A 125 -0.80 0.40 -10.60
CA VAL A 125 -2.26 0.52 -10.64
C VAL A 125 -2.70 1.27 -9.38
N PHE A 126 -3.28 2.46 -9.57
CA PHE A 126 -3.83 3.24 -8.48
C PHE A 126 -5.24 2.78 -8.14
N VAL A 127 -5.47 2.40 -6.88
CA VAL A 127 -6.74 1.88 -6.38
C VAL A 127 -7.38 2.94 -5.48
N ILE A 128 -8.38 3.62 -6.02
CA ILE A 128 -9.14 4.64 -5.28
C ILE A 128 -10.34 3.95 -4.61
N LEU A 129 -10.25 3.74 -3.30
CA LEU A 129 -11.41 3.47 -2.46
C LEU A 129 -11.99 4.80 -1.99
N LEU A 130 -13.31 4.88 -1.81
CA LEU A 130 -13.99 6.06 -1.28
C LEU A 130 -13.40 6.41 0.09
N ILE A 131 -12.55 7.44 0.16
CA ILE A 131 -12.10 7.99 1.42
C ILE A 131 -13.28 8.77 1.99
N GLN A 132 -13.85 8.28 3.10
CA GLN A 132 -14.80 9.08 3.87
C GLN A 132 -14.02 10.16 4.61
N PHE A 133 -13.80 11.30 3.97
CA PHE A 133 -13.37 12.50 4.68
C PHE A 133 -14.54 12.94 5.55
N THR A 134 -14.45 12.67 6.86
CA THR A 134 -15.31 13.35 7.82
C THR A 134 -14.87 14.81 7.84
N THR A 135 -15.62 15.69 7.18
CA THR A 135 -15.51 17.13 7.41
C THR A 135 -15.80 17.42 8.88
N PRO A 136 -15.06 18.35 9.52
CA PRO A 136 -15.25 18.72 10.92
C PRO A 136 -16.66 19.26 11.22
#